data_AF-A0A8T6U9N8-F1
#
_entry.id   AF-A0A8T6U9N8-F1
#
_cell.length_a   1.000
_cell.length_b   1.000
_cell.length_c   1.000
_cell.angle_alpha   90.00
_cell.angle_beta   90.00
_cell.angle_gamma   90.00
#
_symmetry.space_group_name_H-M   'P 1'
#
loop_
_entity.id
_entity.type
_entity.pdbx_description
1 polymer ?
#
loop_
_entity_poly.entity_id
_entity_poly.type
_entity_poly.pdbx_seq_one_letter_code
_entity_poly.pdbx_strand_id
1 'polypeptide(L)'
;GPDPVFCGIRGEDPKSLLTAFELVKKYENLAGYMMFKSNQGTGDHLRNNLDVTQIRPYMSGVITGYVSKEPAMEKGRHVFFSVKSLNTEIECAVYRPTRLTPIALKLRAG
;
A
#
# COMPACT_ATOMS: atom_id res chain seq x y z
N GLY A 1 -8.57 10.48 14.74
CA GLY A 1 -8.62 10.25 16.21
C GLY A 1 -8.70 11.59 16.90
N PRO A 2 -8.47 11.68 18.22
CA PRO A 2 -8.41 12.95 18.96
C PRO A 2 -7.11 13.75 18.68
N ASP A 3 -6.57 13.61 17.46
CA ASP A 3 -5.29 14.17 17.05
C ASP A 3 -5.47 15.65 16.72
N PRO A 4 -4.52 16.55 17.08
CA PRO A 4 -4.58 17.97 16.70
C PRO A 4 -4.51 18.23 15.19
N VAL A 5 -4.16 17.24 14.37
CA VAL A 5 -4.06 17.39 12.90
C VAL A 5 -5.45 17.44 12.27
N PHE A 6 -5.82 18.63 11.76
CA PHE A 6 -7.03 18.83 10.96
C PHE A 6 -7.02 18.00 9.67
N CYS A 7 -5.95 18.14 8.86
CA CYS A 7 -5.74 17.33 7.67
C CYS A 7 -4.24 17.30 7.28
N GLY A 8 -3.87 16.33 6.45
CA GLY A 8 -2.56 16.29 5.80
C GLY A 8 -2.71 16.36 4.28
N ILE A 9 -2.07 17.34 3.65
CA ILE A 9 -2.01 17.49 2.18
C ILE A 9 -0.63 17.01 1.73
N ARG A 10 -0.59 16.16 0.71
CA ARG A 10 0.64 15.64 0.09
C ARG A 10 0.82 16.25 -1.29
N GLY A 11 2.06 16.52 -1.66
CA GLY A 11 2.41 17.15 -2.93
C GLY A 11 3.93 17.26 -3.09
N GLU A 12 4.35 17.65 -4.28
CA GLU A 12 5.76 17.64 -4.69
C GLU A 12 6.48 18.97 -4.45
N ASP A 13 5.74 20.07 -4.31
CA ASP A 13 6.31 21.40 -4.11
C ASP A 13 5.48 22.27 -3.14
N PRO A 14 6.11 23.24 -2.43
CA PRO A 14 5.42 24.09 -1.46
C PRO A 14 4.29 24.93 -2.05
N LYS A 15 4.41 25.40 -3.30
CA LYS A 15 3.43 26.30 -3.91
C LYS A 15 2.13 25.55 -4.16
N SER A 16 2.21 24.36 -4.74
CA SER A 16 1.05 23.47 -4.96
C SER A 16 0.37 23.11 -3.65
N LEU A 17 1.13 22.86 -2.59
CA LEU A 17 0.59 22.57 -1.25
C LEU A 17 -0.19 23.76 -0.66
N LEU A 18 0.36 24.97 -0.76
CA LEU A 18 -0.32 26.19 -0.28
C LEU A 18 -1.62 26.45 -1.05
N THR A 19 -1.58 26.36 -2.38
CA THR A 19 -2.79 26.49 -3.20
C THR A 19 -3.84 25.45 -2.83
N ALA A 20 -3.44 24.19 -2.65
CA ALA A 20 -4.36 23.14 -2.21
C ALA A 20 -4.95 23.44 -0.81
N PHE A 21 -4.13 23.94 0.12
CA PHE A 21 -4.58 24.31 1.46
C PHE A 21 -5.59 25.46 1.48
N GLU A 22 -5.47 26.42 0.56
CA GLU A 22 -6.45 27.50 0.39
C GLU A 22 -7.79 27.02 -0.15
N LEU A 23 -7.79 25.99 -1.01
CA LEU A 23 -9.00 25.40 -1.60
C LEU A 23 -9.80 24.53 -0.61
N VAL A 24 -9.15 23.99 0.41
CA VAL A 24 -9.80 23.16 1.43
C VAL A 24 -10.75 24.02 2.27
N LYS A 25 -12.03 23.62 2.32
CA LYS A 25 -13.03 24.23 3.20
C LYS A 25 -12.68 23.96 4.67
N LYS A 26 -12.56 25.03 5.45
CA LYS A 26 -12.24 25.00 6.88
C LYS A 26 -13.50 25.35 7.67
N TYR A 27 -13.90 24.46 8.57
CA TYR A 27 -15.08 24.65 9.44
C TYR A 27 -14.70 25.05 10.87
N GLU A 28 -13.40 25.19 11.13
CA GLU A 28 -12.81 25.59 12.41
C GLU A 28 -11.63 26.55 12.16
N ASN A 29 -11.26 27.29 13.20
CA ASN A 29 -10.10 28.18 13.14
C ASN A 29 -8.82 27.36 13.39
N LEU A 30 -7.99 27.25 12.36
CA LEU A 30 -6.72 26.53 12.44
C LEU A 30 -5.66 27.39 13.13
N ALA A 31 -4.93 26.82 14.09
CA ALA A 31 -3.82 27.49 14.76
C ALA A 31 -2.63 27.77 13.81
N GLY A 32 -2.50 26.98 12.74
CA GLY A 32 -1.46 27.15 11.74
C GLY A 32 -1.31 25.91 10.85
N TYR A 33 -0.24 25.90 10.06
CA TYR A 33 0.18 24.76 9.26
C TYR A 33 1.70 24.59 9.32
N MET A 34 2.18 23.39 9.05
CA MET A 34 3.60 23.08 8.93
C MET A 34 3.81 22.18 7.72
N MET A 35 4.85 22.45 6.94
CA MET A 35 5.25 21.59 5.82
C MET A 35 6.41 20.71 6.24
N PHE A 36 6.32 19.42 5.90
CA PHE A 36 7.36 18.43 6.16
C PHE A 36 7.86 17.85 4.84
N LYS A 37 9.17 17.74 4.68
CA LYS A 37 9.76 16.82 3.70
C LYS A 37 9.67 15.42 4.27
N SER A 38 9.03 14.50 3.55
CA SER A 38 8.81 13.13 4.02
C SER A 38 9.23 12.09 2.98
N ASN A 39 9.40 10.84 3.41
CA ASN A 39 9.59 9.70 2.52
C ASN A 39 8.27 9.09 2.03
N GLN A 40 7.13 9.72 2.30
CA GLN A 40 5.83 9.20 1.86
C GLN A 40 5.74 9.24 0.33
N GLY A 41 5.10 8.24 -0.28
CA GLY A 41 4.97 8.14 -1.75
C GLY A 41 6.22 7.66 -2.50
N THR A 42 7.35 7.43 -1.81
CA THR A 42 8.62 7.07 -2.46
C THR A 42 8.82 5.56 -2.72
N GLY A 43 7.98 4.71 -2.11
CA GLY A 43 8.16 3.25 -2.16
C GLY A 43 9.46 2.75 -1.54
N ASP A 44 10.11 3.54 -0.66
CA ASP A 44 11.45 3.24 -0.12
C ASP A 44 11.54 1.86 0.56
N HIS A 45 10.47 1.47 1.25
CA HIS A 45 10.33 0.16 1.91
C HIS A 45 10.15 -1.03 0.96
N LEU A 46 10.09 -0.81 -0.36
CA LEU A 46 9.93 -1.84 -1.40
C LEU A 46 11.16 -1.96 -2.31
N ARG A 47 12.26 -1.25 -2.02
CA ARG A 47 13.44 -1.21 -2.92
C ARG A 47 14.31 -2.46 -2.86
N ASN A 48 14.09 -3.33 -1.89
CA ASN A 48 14.82 -4.58 -1.69
C ASN A 48 14.05 -5.77 -2.29
N ASN A 49 14.73 -6.54 -3.12
CA ASN A 49 14.29 -7.89 -3.45
C ASN A 49 14.46 -8.77 -2.22
N LEU A 50 13.39 -9.46 -1.82
CA LEU A 50 13.41 -10.37 -0.69
C LEU A 50 13.90 -11.74 -1.12
N ASP A 51 14.76 -12.34 -0.30
CA ASP A 51 15.03 -13.76 -0.37
C ASP A 51 13.80 -14.51 0.15
N VAL A 52 13.14 -15.21 -0.77
CA VAL A 52 11.92 -15.98 -0.52
C VAL A 52 12.10 -17.07 0.54
N THR A 53 13.32 -17.53 0.76
CA THR A 53 13.64 -18.54 1.79
C THR A 53 13.78 -17.95 3.21
N GLN A 54 13.88 -16.62 3.32
CA GLN A 54 14.13 -15.91 4.58
C GLN A 54 13.02 -14.93 4.97
N ILE A 55 11.87 -14.94 4.27
CA ILE A 55 10.74 -14.04 4.57
C ILE A 55 10.22 -14.31 5.98
N ARG A 56 10.08 -13.23 6.76
CA ARG A 56 9.56 -13.22 8.13
C ARG A 56 8.57 -12.08 8.30
N PRO A 57 7.68 -12.13 9.32
CA PRO A 57 6.85 -10.99 9.69
C PRO A 57 7.69 -9.72 9.87
N TYR A 58 7.10 -8.56 9.58
CA TYR A 58 7.72 -7.23 9.66
C TYR A 58 8.75 -6.91 8.56
N MET A 59 8.87 -7.76 7.54
CA MET A 59 9.63 -7.43 6.32
C MET A 59 8.73 -6.79 5.27
N SER A 60 9.32 -5.91 4.44
CA SER A 60 8.69 -5.33 3.25
C SER A 60 9.70 -5.36 2.11
N GLY A 61 9.23 -5.56 0.90
CA GLY A 61 10.08 -5.71 -0.28
C GLY A 61 9.32 -6.34 -1.46
N VAL A 62 10.07 -6.73 -2.47
CA VAL A 62 9.56 -7.30 -3.72
C VAL A 62 10.03 -8.75 -3.85
N ILE A 63 9.14 -9.61 -4.35
CA ILE A 63 9.46 -10.97 -4.79
C ILE A 63 9.00 -11.12 -6.24
N THR A 64 9.58 -12.09 -6.94
CA THR A 64 9.17 -12.45 -8.30
C THR A 64 8.98 -13.96 -8.36
N GLY A 65 7.91 -14.39 -9.01
CA GLY A 65 7.54 -15.79 -9.13
C GLY A 65 6.32 -15.93 -10.03
N TYR A 66 5.85 -17.16 -10.16
CA TYR A 66 4.66 -17.51 -10.92
C TYR A 66 3.53 -17.95 -9.99
N VAL A 67 2.29 -17.85 -10.45
CA VAL A 67 1.15 -18.27 -9.63
C VAL A 67 1.12 -19.80 -9.59
N SER A 68 1.18 -20.38 -8.40
CA SER A 68 1.14 -21.83 -8.19
C SER A 68 -0.24 -22.33 -7.76
N LYS A 69 -1.00 -21.49 -7.05
CA LYS A 69 -2.39 -21.76 -6.66
C LYS A 69 -3.29 -20.63 -7.12
N GLU A 70 -4.36 -20.97 -7.84
CA GLU A 70 -5.30 -19.99 -8.36
C GLU A 70 -5.97 -19.16 -7.24
N PRO A 71 -6.34 -17.90 -7.54
CA PRO A 71 -6.98 -17.02 -6.57
C PRO A 71 -8.39 -17.48 -6.19
N ALA A 72 -8.64 -17.57 -4.89
CA ALA A 72 -9.95 -17.86 -4.32
C ALA A 72 -10.41 -16.72 -3.40
N MET A 73 -11.69 -16.39 -3.46
CA MET A 73 -12.29 -15.40 -2.57
C MET A 73 -12.79 -16.04 -1.28
N GLU A 74 -12.35 -15.50 -0.15
CA GLU A 74 -12.75 -15.92 1.19
C GLU A 74 -13.86 -15.05 1.79
N LYS A 75 -14.45 -15.51 2.91
CA LYS A 75 -15.42 -14.73 3.69
C LYS A 75 -14.83 -13.37 4.06
N GLY A 76 -15.57 -12.29 3.81
CA GLY A 76 -15.06 -10.91 3.95
C GLY A 76 -14.55 -10.28 2.65
N ARG A 77 -14.56 -11.03 1.53
CA ARG A 77 -14.12 -10.61 0.19
C ARG A 77 -12.62 -10.33 0.10
N HIS A 78 -11.82 -11.09 0.83
CA HIS A 78 -10.37 -11.16 0.64
C HIS A 78 -10.07 -12.22 -0.42
N VAL A 79 -8.99 -12.05 -1.18
CA VAL A 79 -8.56 -13.04 -2.18
C VAL A 79 -7.22 -13.61 -1.74
N PHE A 80 -7.12 -14.94 -1.69
CA PHE A 80 -5.90 -15.66 -1.37
C PHE A 80 -5.46 -16.48 -2.57
N PHE A 81 -4.15 -16.53 -2.81
CA PHE A 81 -3.51 -17.29 -3.87
C PHE A 81 -2.07 -17.61 -3.44
N SER A 82 -1.38 -18.48 -4.17
CA SER A 82 0.03 -18.78 -3.89
C SER A 82 0.91 -18.41 -5.07
N VAL A 83 2.09 -17.86 -4.76
CA VAL A 83 3.16 -17.61 -5.72
C VAL A 83 4.31 -18.53 -5.40
N LYS A 84 4.83 -19.23 -6.41
CA LYS A 84 6.05 -20.03 -6.30
C LYS A 84 7.21 -19.25 -6.89
N SER A 85 8.28 -19.17 -6.12
CA SER A 85 9.54 -18.57 -6.52
C SER A 85 10.66 -19.52 -6.09
N LEU A 86 11.56 -19.85 -7.02
CA LEU A 86 12.53 -20.92 -6.83
C LEU A 86 11.80 -22.23 -6.42
N ASN A 87 12.11 -22.75 -5.24
CA ASN A 87 11.49 -23.94 -4.64
C ASN A 87 10.59 -23.61 -3.43
N THR A 88 10.27 -22.34 -3.23
CA THR A 88 9.45 -21.88 -2.10
C THR A 88 8.09 -21.39 -2.60
N GLU A 89 7.03 -21.87 -1.97
CA GLU A 89 5.67 -21.38 -2.19
C GLU A 89 5.31 -20.37 -1.10
N ILE A 90 4.74 -19.24 -1.51
CA ILE A 90 4.39 -18.12 -0.64
C ILE A 90 2.90 -17.84 -0.80
N GLU A 91 2.17 -17.93 0.30
CA GLU A 91 0.77 -17.50 0.33
C GLU A 91 0.69 -15.97 0.25
N CYS A 92 -0.17 -15.50 -0.66
CA CYS A 92 -0.38 -14.10 -0.96
C CYS A 92 -1.85 -13.75 -0.70
N ALA A 93 -2.10 -12.53 -0.19
CA ALA A 93 -3.43 -12.05 0.10
C ALA A 93 -3.67 -10.66 -0.51
N VAL A 94 -4.83 -10.48 -1.14
CA VAL A 94 -5.37 -9.18 -1.56
C VAL A 94 -6.61 -8.90 -0.74
N TYR A 95 -6.49 -8.02 0.26
CA TYR A 95 -7.60 -7.73 1.16
C TYR A 95 -8.65 -6.81 0.50
N ARG A 96 -9.93 -7.01 0.85
CA ARG A 96 -11.07 -6.19 0.38
C ARG A 96 -10.82 -4.67 0.35
N PRO A 97 -10.20 -4.03 1.36
CA PRO A 97 -9.99 -2.58 1.36
C PRO A 97 -9.15 -2.05 0.20
N THR A 98 -8.28 -2.89 -0.38
CA THR A 98 -7.45 -2.52 -1.55
C THR A 98 -8.28 -2.24 -2.80
N ARG A 99 -9.50 -2.79 -2.89
CA ARG A 99 -10.35 -2.78 -4.09
C ARG A 99 -9.73 -3.45 -5.33
N LEU A 100 -8.60 -4.12 -5.17
CA LEU A 100 -7.89 -4.84 -6.25
C LEU A 100 -8.36 -6.30 -6.39
N THR A 101 -9.27 -6.76 -5.54
CA THR A 101 -9.75 -8.15 -5.55
C THR A 101 -10.35 -8.62 -6.89
N PRO A 102 -11.08 -7.80 -7.68
CA PRO A 102 -11.55 -8.23 -9.00
C PRO A 102 -10.42 -8.44 -10.01
N ILE A 103 -9.29 -7.76 -9.85
CA ILE A 103 -8.10 -7.92 -10.68
C ILE A 103 -7.35 -9.17 -10.24
N ALA A 104 -7.17 -9.37 -8.93
CA ALA A 104 -6.50 -10.53 -8.36
C ALA A 104 -7.17 -11.86 -8.79
N LEU A 105 -8.52 -11.91 -8.85
CA LEU A 105 -9.27 -13.09 -9.30
C LEU A 105 -9.04 -13.48 -10.77
N LYS A 106 -8.43 -12.60 -11.58
CA LYS A 106 -8.10 -12.89 -12.98
C LYS A 106 -6.75 -13.59 -13.13
N LEU A 107 -5.96 -13.69 -12.07
CA LEU A 107 -4.71 -14.45 -12.08
C LEU A 107 -5.01 -15.94 -12.37
N ARG A 108 -4.08 -16.60 -13.06
CA ARG A 108 -4.13 -18.02 -13.42
C ARG A 108 -2.80 -18.65 -13.08
N ALA A 109 -2.81 -19.94 -12.79
CA ALA A 109 -1.58 -20.68 -12.57
C ALA A 109 -0.72 -20.69 -13.85
N GLY A 110 0.59 -20.51 -13.69
CA GLY A 110 1.54 -20.36 -14.80
C GLY A 110 2.63 -19.35 -14.52
#